data_AF-A0A7X0A372-F1
#
_entry.id   AF-A0A7X0A372-F1
#
_cell.length_a   1.000
_cell.length_b   1.000
_cell.length_c   1.000
_cell.angle_alpha   90.00
_cell.angle_beta   90.00
_cell.angle_gamma   90.00
#
_symmetry.space_group_name_H-M   'P 1'
#
loop_
_entity.id
_entity.type
_entity.pdbx_description
1 polymer ?
#
loop_
_entity_poly.entity_id
_entity_poly.type
_entity_poly.pdbx_seq_one_letter_code
_entity_poly.pdbx_strand_id
1 'polypeptide(L)' 'MPLRQTISFFDKLSKQVISIQVAESAQLPQSAGYWNTDTNQVLLGSDRFSEWETLTGHLEKQIEFIFGLQKVTRPLID' A
#
# COMPACT_ATOMS: atom_id res chain seq x y z
N MET A 1 -14.82 -0.11 -9.31
CA MET A 1 -13.33 -0.04 -9.28
C MET A 1 -12.94 0.25 -7.85
N PRO A 2 -11.97 -0.47 -7.25
CA PRO A 2 -11.49 -0.09 -5.92
C PRO A 2 -10.87 1.30 -5.97
N LEU A 3 -11.08 2.09 -4.91
CA LEU A 3 -10.48 3.42 -4.78
C LEU A 3 -8.95 3.23 -4.75
N ARG A 4 -8.25 3.87 -5.70
CA ARG A 4 -6.79 3.82 -5.79
C ARG A 4 -6.20 5.14 -5.33
N GLN A 5 -5.33 5.08 -4.35
CA GLN A 5 -4.51 6.21 -3.91
C GLN A 5 -3.06 5.96 -4.32
N THR A 6 -2.36 7.00 -4.73
CA THR A 6 -0.93 6.93 -5.06
C THR A 6 -0.16 7.80 -4.10
N ILE A 7 0.83 7.24 -3.43
CA ILE A 7 1.84 8.02 -2.72
C ILE A 7 3.15 7.98 -3.51
N SER A 8 3.85 9.11 -3.55
CA SER A 8 5.14 9.22 -4.21
C SER A 8 6.14 9.91 -3.28
N PHE A 9 7.34 9.35 -3.18
CA PHE A 9 8.41 9.93 -2.38
C PHE A 9 9.77 9.70 -3.05
N PHE A 10 10.71 10.60 -2.79
CA PHE A 10 12.07 10.48 -3.31
C PHE A 10 12.92 9.66 -2.36
N ASP A 11 13.40 8.51 -2.82
CA ASP A 11 14.35 7.70 -2.07
C ASP A 11 15.77 8.22 -2.30
N LYS A 12 16.41 8.63 -1.20
CA LYS A 12 17.74 9.25 -1.23
C LYS A 12 18.86 8.26 -1.56
N LEU A 13 18.67 6.97 -1.27
CA LEU A 13 19.66 5.92 -1.47
C LEU A 13 19.75 5.53 -2.95
N SER A 14 18.61 5.20 -3.56
CA SER A 14 18.50 4.83 -4.97
C SER A 14 18.46 6.03 -5.92
N LYS A 15 18.27 7.25 -5.40
CA LYS A 15 18.12 8.50 -6.17
C LYS A 15 16.93 8.48 -7.13
N GLN A 16 15.85 7.79 -6.75
CA GLN A 16 14.68 7.59 -7.58
C GLN A 16 13.40 8.00 -6.86
N VAL A 17 12.39 8.40 -7.63
CA VAL A 17 11.03 8.58 -7.11
C VAL A 17 10.38 7.21 -7.06
N ILE A 18 10.01 6.78 -5.86
CA ILE A 18 9.22 5.59 -5.63
C ILE A 18 7.75 6.01 -5.60
N SER A 19 6.90 5.31 -6.36
CA SER A 19 5.46 5.50 -6.35
C SER A 19 4.78 4.20 -5.96
N ILE A 20 3.96 4.25 -4.91
CA ILE A 20 3.24 3.09 -4.38
C ILE A 20 1.75 3.31 -4.61
N GLN A 21 1.11 2.35 -5.26
CA GLN A 21 -0.34 2.36 -5.49
C GLN A 21 -1.04 1.56 -4.39
N VAL A 22 -1.92 2.19 -3.65
CA VAL A 22 -2.70 1.58 -2.57
C VAL A 22 -4.14 1.45 -3.03
N ALA A 23 -4.71 0.26 -2.88
CA ALA A 23 -6.10 0.00 -3.23
C ALA A 23 -6.79 -0.86 -2.16
N GLU A 24 -8.07 -0.59 -1.95
CA GLU A 24 -8.95 -1.54 -1.29
C GLU A 24 -9.14 -2.79 -2.17
N SER A 25 -9.23 -3.96 -1.57
CA SER A 25 -9.56 -5.21 -2.25
C SER A 25 -10.65 -5.96 -1.50
N ALA A 26 -11.82 -6.06 -2.12
CA ALA A 26 -12.93 -6.86 -1.61
C ALA A 26 -12.65 -8.38 -1.63
N GLN A 27 -11.55 -8.81 -2.25
CA GLN A 27 -11.12 -10.21 -2.30
C GLN A 27 -10.22 -10.60 -1.12
N LEU A 28 -9.73 -9.63 -0.36
CA LEU A 28 -8.92 -9.86 0.83
C LEU A 28 -9.80 -9.93 2.09
N PRO A 29 -9.38 -10.69 3.11
CA PRO A 29 -9.97 -10.56 4.45
C PRO A 29 -9.92 -9.11 4.93
N GLN A 30 -10.95 -8.65 5.65
CA GLN A 30 -11.12 -7.24 6.01
C GLN A 30 -9.90 -6.63 6.73
N SER A 31 -9.23 -7.41 7.59
CA SER A 31 -8.07 -6.99 8.38
C SER A 31 -6.71 -7.27 7.73
N ALA A 32 -6.69 -7.84 6.52
CA ALA A 32 -5.48 -8.19 5.80
C ALA A 32 -4.90 -7.00 5.02
N GLY A 33 -3.59 -7.03 4.80
CA GLY A 33 -2.90 -6.04 3.99
C GLY A 33 -1.57 -6.57 3.47
N TYR A 34 -1.31 -6.35 2.20
CA TYR A 34 -0.14 -6.88 1.49
C TYR A 34 0.53 -5.82 0.66
N TRP A 35 1.86 -5.84 0.64
CA TRP A 35 2.67 -5.03 -0.25
C TRP A 35 3.41 -5.92 -1.24
N ASN A 36 3.06 -5.80 -2.52
CA ASN A 36 3.81 -6.36 -3.63
C ASN A 36 5.01 -5.46 -3.93
N THR A 37 6.21 -5.94 -3.62
CA THR A 37 7.46 -5.19 -3.78
C THR A 37 7.95 -5.11 -5.23
N ASP A 38 7.48 -6.01 -6.10
CA ASP A 38 7.90 -6.03 -7.51
C ASP A 38 7.10 -4.98 -8.32
N THR A 39 5.83 -4.79 -7.99
CA THR A 39 4.95 -3.82 -8.67
C THR A 39 4.73 -2.52 -7.90
N ASN A 40 5.23 -2.42 -6.67
CA ASN A 40 4.93 -1.33 -5.73
C ASN A 40 3.42 -1.12 -5.55
N GLN A 41 2.68 -2.22 -5.42
CA GLN A 41 1.24 -2.19 -5.17
C GLN A 41 0.91 -2.70 -3.78
N VAL A 42 0.01 -2.01 -3.11
CA VAL A 42 -0.52 -2.36 -1.81
C VAL A 42 -2.00 -2.66 -1.96
N LEU A 43 -2.41 -3.83 -1.48
CA LEU A 43 -3.79 -4.26 -1.44
C LEU A 43 -4.21 -4.43 0.01
N LEU A 44 -5.30 -3.77 0.39
CA LEU A 44 -5.84 -3.74 1.76
C LEU A 44 -7.25 -4.29 1.78
N GLY A 45 -7.60 -5.08 2.78
CA GLY A 45 -9.00 -5.33 3.13
C GLY A 45 -9.67 -4.06 3.66
N SER A 46 -11.00 -4.08 3.76
CA SER A 46 -11.82 -2.91 4.11
C SER A 46 -11.40 -2.19 5.41
N ASP A 47 -11.09 -2.95 6.46
CA ASP A 47 -10.75 -2.37 7.77
C ASP A 47 -9.37 -1.74 7.75
N ARG A 48 -8.41 -2.40 7.09
CA ARG A 48 -7.06 -1.85 6.86
C ARG A 48 -7.07 -0.65 5.94
N PHE A 49 -7.94 -0.64 4.93
CA PHE A 49 -8.10 0.51 4.05
C PHE A 49 -8.68 1.70 4.81
N SER A 50 -9.67 1.47 5.68
CA SER A 50 -10.21 2.51 6.56
C SER A 50 -9.15 3.09 7.49
N GLU A 51 -8.27 2.24 8.07
CA GLU A 51 -7.11 2.68 8.86
C GLU A 51 -6.17 3.55 8.01
N TRP A 52 -5.83 3.10 6.80
CA TRP A 52 -5.00 3.83 5.85
C TRP A 52 -5.56 5.21 5.52
N GLU A 53 -6.88 5.34 5.30
CA GLU A 53 -7.51 6.62 4.99
C GLU A 53 -7.32 7.66 6.09
N THR A 54 -7.28 7.24 7.36
CA THR A 54 -7.00 8.15 8.50
C THR A 54 -5.58 8.72 8.50
N LEU A 55 -4.65 8.09 7.75
CA LEU A 55 -3.26 8.51 7.63
C LEU A 55 -3.05 9.48 6.44
N THR A 56 -4.09 9.76 5.65
CA THR A 56 -4.00 10.66 4.49
C THR A 56 -3.46 12.03 4.91
N GLY A 57 -2.43 12.51 4.20
CA GLY A 57 -1.74 13.76 4.53
C GLY A 57 -0.57 13.60 5.51
N HIS A 58 -0.37 12.41 6.08
CA HIS A 58 0.76 12.08 6.95
C HIS A 58 1.71 11.08 6.27
N LEU A 59 2.52 11.57 5.32
CA LEU A 59 3.37 10.72 4.46
C LEU A 59 4.27 9.75 5.24
N GLU A 60 4.90 10.20 6.33
CA GLU A 60 5.76 9.34 7.16
C GLU A 60 4.97 8.16 7.75
N LYS A 61 3.79 8.43 8.34
CA LYS A 61 2.91 7.38 8.89
C LYS A 61 2.39 6.42 7.81
N GLN A 62 2.11 6.95 6.62
CA GLN A 62 1.72 6.12 5.47
C GLN A 62 2.85 5.17 5.06
N ILE A 63 4.09 5.63 5.03
CA ILE A 63 5.25 4.79 4.74
C ILE A 63 5.46 3.74 5.84
N GLU A 64 5.36 4.13 7.11
CA GLU A 64 5.44 3.21 8.25
C GLU A 64 4.37 2.11 8.18
N PHE A 65 3.13 2.49 7.88
CA PHE A 65 2.02 1.55 7.68
C PHE A 65 2.37 0.52 6.60
N ILE A 66 2.82 0.97 5.43
CA ILE A 66 3.18 0.08 4.30
C ILE A 66 4.33 -0.85 4.67
N PHE A 67 5.34 -0.35 5.38
CA PHE A 67 6.46 -1.18 5.83
C PHE A 67 6.09 -2.22 6.89
N GLY A 68 4.99 -2.00 7.61
CA GLY A 68 4.40 -2.97 8.53
C GLY A 68 3.57 -4.08 7.86
N LEU A 69 3.27 -3.97 6.56
CA LEU A 69 2.48 -4.97 5.84
C LEU A 69 3.27 -6.23 5.49
N GLN A 70 2.54 -7.31 5.25
CA GLN A 70 3.14 -8.53 4.72
C GLN A 70 3.66 -8.29 3.30
N LYS A 71 4.95 -8.54 3.09
CA LYS A 71 5.61 -8.40 1.79
C LYS A 71 5.41 -9.65 0.94
N VAL A 72 5.08 -9.45 -0.33
CA VAL A 72 4.90 -10.53 -1.31
C VAL A 72 5.58 -10.15 -2.63
N THR A 73 5.97 -11.16 -3.41
CA THR A 73 6.63 -11.02 -4.72
C THR A 73 5.79 -11.60 -5.86
N ARG A 74 4.53 -11.97 -5.58
CA ARG A 74 3.58 -12.44 -6.59
C ARG A 74 2.27 -11.67 -6.45
N PRO A 75 1.56 -11.42 -7.56
CA PRO A 75 0.18 -10.96 -7.48
C PRO A 75 -0.60 -11.95 -6.61
N LEU A 76 -1.29 -11.46 -5.58
CA LEU A 76 -2.17 -12.29 -4.76
C LEU A 76 -3.50 -12.61 -5.49
N ILE A 77 -3.69 -12.03 -6.67
CA ILE A 77 -4.88 -12.12 -7.50
C ILE A 77 -4.40 -12.09 -8.96
N ASP A 78 -4.74 -13.12 -9.74
CA ASP A 78 -4.58 -13.17 -11.21
C ASP A 78 -5.59 -12.25 -11.92
#